data_AF-A0A9P8SFD7-F1
#
_entry.id   AF-A0A9P8SFD7-F1
#
_cell.length_a   1.000
_cell.length_b   1.000
_cell.length_c   1.000
_cell.angle_alpha   90.00
_cell.angle_beta   90.00
_cell.angle_gamma   90.00
#
_symmetry.space_group_name_H-M   'P 1'
#
loop_
_entity.id
_entity.type
_entity.pdbx_description
1 polymer ?
#
loop_
_entity_poly.entity_id
_entity_poly.type
_entity_poly.pdbx_seq_one_letter_code
_entity_poly.pdbx_strand_id
1 'polypeptide(L)'
;MDYTDQIRAIEASYAGIKDSGALRQDTPGPPQEHHTPHDLTPSPPSEERTPSQAPSSTTSTARTRHNTIKIKDPEPLDNGSNPRYADWKAAVERKMELNAYFFPDEFARITWIATLIKGQAHEVLAPYLAKQDDLEIRSVGQIFELLGSVYDNKSHKWEARQRLDSLKMKQGESFIDFAAKFVTLATKAGLHDRDRITELHKKLTGRIRLNSQDIYERYEELTFAQYRDRMTARYLVQVDALEGLKEDREEVAKTRIPTPDRGIIRLLATLDSADYHVAV
;
A
#
# COMPACT_ATOMS: atom_id res chain seq x y z
N MET A 1 -38.57 5.19 11.24
CA MET A 1 -37.29 5.17 11.97
C MET A 1 -36.52 6.39 11.50
N ASP A 2 -35.97 7.21 12.40
CA ASP A 2 -35.25 8.42 12.00
C ASP A 2 -33.91 8.05 11.34
N TYR A 3 -33.58 8.70 10.23
CA TYR A 3 -32.28 8.62 9.56
C TYR A 3 -31.14 9.03 10.50
N THR A 4 -31.41 9.99 11.39
CA THR A 4 -30.49 10.49 12.42
C THR A 4 -30.12 9.41 13.44
N ASP A 5 -31.04 8.52 13.78
CA ASP A 5 -30.80 7.43 14.73
C ASP A 5 -30.02 6.26 14.09
N GLN A 6 -30.27 5.99 12.80
CA GLN A 6 -29.51 4.98 12.04
C GLN A 6 -28.03 5.38 11.90
N ILE A 7 -27.75 6.67 11.66
CA ILE A 7 -26.37 7.20 11.65
C ILE A 7 -25.72 7.01 13.02
N ARG A 8 -26.39 7.39 14.12
CA ARG A 8 -25.84 7.27 15.48
C ARG A 8 -25.56 5.82 15.88
N ALA A 9 -26.40 4.87 15.45
CA ALA A 9 -26.19 3.44 15.68
C ALA A 9 -24.94 2.89 14.95
N ILE A 10 -24.62 3.41 13.76
CA ILE A 10 -23.42 3.04 13.02
C ILE A 10 -22.17 3.68 13.64
N GLU A 11 -22.22 4.95 14.04
CA GLU A 11 -21.08 5.61 14.71
C GLU A 11 -20.68 4.91 16.03
N ALA A 12 -21.65 4.36 16.77
CA ALA A 12 -21.40 3.62 17.99
C ALA A 12 -20.63 2.29 17.78
N SER A 13 -20.85 1.58 16.67
CA SER A 13 -20.23 0.25 16.45
C SER A 13 -18.73 0.36 16.16
N TYR A 14 -18.27 1.44 15.52
CA TYR A 14 -16.85 1.69 15.25
C TYR A 14 -16.04 2.15 16.48
N ALA A 15 -16.69 2.57 17.57
CA ALA A 15 -16.00 3.00 18.79
C ALA A 15 -15.39 1.83 19.58
N GLY A 16 -16.02 0.64 19.54
CA GLY A 16 -15.67 -0.51 20.39
C GLY A 16 -14.39 -1.27 20.03
N ILE A 17 -13.67 -0.88 18.97
CA ILE A 17 -12.55 -1.66 18.39
C ILE A 17 -11.19 -1.24 18.98
N LYS A 18 -11.14 -0.31 19.94
CA LYS A 18 -9.89 0.35 20.40
C LYS A 18 -9.26 -0.16 21.70
N ASP A 19 -9.90 -1.06 22.45
CA ASP A 19 -9.45 -1.43 23.81
C ASP A 19 -8.85 -2.85 23.89
N SER A 20 -7.69 -3.05 23.25
CA SER A 20 -6.92 -4.30 23.26
C SER A 20 -5.46 -4.05 22.84
N GLY A 21 -4.70 -3.28 23.64
CA GLY A 21 -3.42 -2.74 23.17
C GLY A 21 -2.36 -2.34 24.21
N ALA A 22 -2.44 -2.75 25.47
CA ALA A 22 -1.40 -2.41 26.46
C ALA A 22 -1.24 -3.43 27.61
N LEU A 23 -0.10 -4.13 27.65
CA LEU A 23 0.84 -4.03 28.79
C LEU A 23 2.23 -4.60 28.44
N ARG A 24 3.27 -4.03 29.06
CA ARG A 24 4.65 -4.55 29.14
C ARG A 24 5.08 -4.49 30.61
N GLN A 25 5.86 -5.49 31.05
CA GLN A 25 6.90 -5.45 32.10
C GLN A 25 7.63 -6.81 32.04
N ASP A 26 8.94 -7.01 32.06
CA ASP A 26 10.17 -6.37 32.59
C ASP A 26 10.74 -7.03 33.87
N THR A 27 12.09 -7.06 33.95
CA THR A 27 12.95 -7.53 35.07
C THR A 27 13.06 -9.09 35.26
N PRO A 28 13.99 -9.62 36.11
CA PRO A 28 15.44 -9.66 35.82
C PRO A 28 16.14 -11.02 36.13
N GLY A 29 17.44 -11.17 35.80
CA GLY A 29 18.35 -12.22 36.35
C GLY A 29 18.90 -11.85 37.74
N PRO A 30 19.56 -12.76 38.51
CA PRO A 30 20.92 -13.28 38.23
C PRO A 30 21.09 -14.76 38.76
N PRO A 31 22.24 -15.31 39.22
CA PRO A 31 23.67 -14.92 39.14
C PRO A 31 24.63 -16.04 38.62
N GLN A 32 25.95 -15.78 38.67
CA GLN A 32 27.03 -16.77 38.45
C GLN A 32 27.63 -17.29 39.77
N GLU A 33 28.37 -18.40 39.72
CA GLU A 33 29.39 -18.76 40.71
C GLU A 33 30.75 -19.06 40.04
N HIS A 34 31.83 -18.99 40.82
CA HIS A 34 33.24 -19.13 40.38
C HIS A 34 33.72 -20.60 40.38
N HIS A 35 34.80 -20.91 39.66
CA HIS A 35 36.11 -21.31 40.27
C HIS A 35 37.18 -21.66 39.20
N THR A 36 38.45 -21.58 39.61
CA THR A 36 39.74 -21.80 38.89
C THR A 36 40.79 -22.22 39.94
N PRO A 37 42.05 -22.63 39.62
CA PRO A 37 42.71 -23.02 38.35
C PRO A 37 43.47 -24.39 38.49
N HIS A 38 44.63 -24.55 37.79
CA HIS A 38 45.67 -25.63 37.77
C HIS A 38 45.69 -26.51 36.49
N ASP A 39 46.83 -26.94 35.91
CA ASP A 39 48.24 -26.45 35.96
C ASP A 39 49.04 -26.93 34.70
N LEU A 40 50.38 -26.79 34.70
CA LEU A 40 51.30 -26.83 33.54
C LEU A 40 51.62 -28.19 32.84
N THR A 41 52.15 -28.04 31.62
CA THR A 41 52.81 -28.97 30.64
C THR A 41 54.01 -29.81 31.17
N PRO A 42 54.61 -30.82 30.45
CA PRO A 42 54.69 -31.04 28.97
C PRO A 42 54.61 -32.51 28.42
N SER A 43 54.92 -32.70 27.13
CA SER A 43 54.99 -33.96 26.32
C SER A 43 56.41 -34.59 26.28
N PRO A 44 56.78 -35.63 25.46
CA PRO A 44 56.08 -36.55 24.50
C PRO A 44 56.35 -38.05 24.88
N PRO A 45 56.60 -39.11 24.04
CA PRO A 45 56.48 -39.38 22.57
C PRO A 45 55.91 -40.79 22.17
N SER A 46 56.10 -41.16 20.88
CA SER A 46 56.30 -42.52 20.28
C SER A 46 55.16 -43.57 20.11
N GLU A 47 54.61 -43.56 18.89
CA GLU A 47 54.50 -44.70 17.92
C GLU A 47 53.50 -45.89 18.02
N GLU A 48 52.97 -46.21 16.82
CA GLU A 48 52.40 -47.47 16.28
C GLU A 48 50.97 -48.01 16.62
N ARG A 49 50.22 -48.25 15.52
CA ARG A 49 49.19 -49.28 15.26
C ARG A 49 47.77 -49.17 15.86
N THR A 50 46.87 -48.62 15.05
CA THR A 50 45.44 -49.01 14.88
C THR A 50 45.25 -50.51 14.54
N PRO A 51 44.03 -51.12 14.67
CA PRO A 51 42.71 -50.47 14.68
C PRO A 51 41.64 -50.99 15.70
N SER A 52 40.48 -50.32 15.66
CA SER A 52 39.13 -50.87 15.96
C SER A 52 38.70 -51.10 17.43
N GLN A 53 38.07 -50.07 18.02
CA GLN A 53 36.61 -50.10 18.26
C GLN A 53 36.07 -48.68 18.52
N ALA A 54 34.76 -48.48 18.28
CA ALA A 54 34.09 -47.19 18.46
C ALA A 54 32.96 -47.29 19.50
N PRO A 55 32.88 -46.37 20.48
CA PRO A 55 31.65 -46.06 21.19
C PRO A 55 30.92 -44.90 20.47
N SER A 56 29.72 -45.17 19.94
CA SER A 56 28.92 -44.20 19.17
C SER A 56 28.38 -43.05 20.03
N SER A 57 29.20 -42.04 20.28
CA SER A 57 28.77 -40.78 20.88
C SER A 57 28.12 -39.88 19.82
N THR A 58 26.90 -40.21 19.42
CA THR A 58 26.07 -39.42 18.50
C THR A 58 25.58 -38.14 19.19
N THR A 59 26.49 -37.21 19.48
CA THR A 59 26.15 -35.83 19.83
C THR A 59 25.52 -35.18 18.61
N SER A 60 24.21 -35.41 18.46
CA SER A 60 23.37 -34.82 17.45
C SER A 60 23.31 -33.32 17.71
N THR A 61 24.31 -32.61 17.17
CA THR A 61 24.30 -31.15 17.11
C THR A 61 23.05 -30.78 16.34
N ALA A 62 22.03 -30.34 17.08
CA ALA A 62 20.76 -29.93 16.52
C ALA A 62 21.03 -28.73 15.61
N ARG A 63 21.28 -28.99 14.32
CA ARG A 63 21.34 -27.98 13.28
C ARG A 63 19.98 -27.30 13.26
N THR A 64 19.88 -26.18 13.96
CA THR A 64 18.71 -25.32 13.99
C THR A 64 18.32 -25.07 12.55
N ARG A 65 17.23 -25.72 12.12
CA ARG A 65 16.70 -25.55 10.77
C ARG A 65 15.97 -24.22 10.75
N HIS A 66 16.76 -23.14 10.70
CA HIS A 66 16.26 -21.79 10.53
C HIS A 66 15.31 -21.82 9.33
N ASN A 67 14.03 -21.59 9.59
CA ASN A 67 12.98 -21.68 8.58
C ASN A 67 13.01 -20.40 7.74
N THR A 68 14.06 -20.27 6.94
CA THR A 68 14.35 -19.07 6.16
C THR A 68 13.25 -18.84 5.14
N ILE A 69 12.57 -17.70 5.25
CA ILE A 69 11.48 -17.33 4.35
C ILE A 69 12.03 -17.29 2.92
N LYS A 70 11.44 -18.09 2.03
CA LYS A 70 11.86 -18.22 0.62
C LYS A 70 11.26 -17.09 -0.22
N ILE A 71 11.78 -15.88 -0.01
CA ILE A 71 11.44 -14.71 -0.82
C ILE A 71 12.15 -14.81 -2.17
N LYS A 72 11.41 -14.66 -3.28
CA LYS A 72 11.98 -14.55 -4.64
C LYS A 72 13.00 -13.42 -4.67
N ASP A 73 14.13 -13.61 -5.34
CA ASP A 73 15.10 -12.54 -5.55
C ASP A 73 14.52 -11.40 -6.42
N PRO A 74 14.96 -10.14 -6.21
CA PRO A 74 14.62 -9.02 -7.08
C PRO A 74 15.01 -9.29 -8.53
N GLU A 75 14.30 -8.68 -9.49
CA GLU A 75 14.65 -8.80 -10.90
C GLU A 75 15.86 -7.89 -11.22
N PRO A 76 16.84 -8.32 -12.06
CA PRO A 76 18.07 -7.56 -12.25
C PRO A 76 17.84 -6.16 -12.86
N LEU A 77 18.42 -5.14 -12.23
CA LEU A 77 18.35 -3.75 -12.66
C LEU A 77 19.15 -3.54 -13.94
N ASP A 78 18.55 -2.86 -14.92
CA ASP A 78 19.15 -2.58 -16.23
C ASP A 78 19.35 -1.07 -16.46
N ASN A 79 18.27 -0.37 -16.80
CA ASN A 79 18.24 1.04 -17.17
C ASN A 79 17.43 1.90 -16.18
N GLY A 80 17.27 1.41 -14.94
CA GLY A 80 16.47 2.05 -13.90
C GLY A 80 14.96 2.14 -14.16
N SER A 81 14.45 1.63 -15.29
CA SER A 81 13.05 1.79 -15.73
C SER A 81 12.21 0.53 -15.56
N ASN A 82 12.76 -0.66 -15.85
CA ASN A 82 12.13 -1.94 -15.55
C ASN A 82 13.14 -2.97 -15.02
N PRO A 83 13.09 -3.33 -13.72
CA PRO A 83 12.29 -2.70 -12.66
C PRO A 83 12.66 -1.21 -12.46
N ARG A 84 11.73 -0.40 -11.94
CA ARG A 84 12.05 0.99 -11.57
C ARG A 84 13.07 0.97 -10.42
N TYR A 85 14.12 1.78 -10.50
CA TYR A 85 15.19 1.83 -9.50
C TYR A 85 14.68 1.91 -8.04
N ALA A 86 13.76 2.83 -7.74
CA ALA A 86 13.21 2.99 -6.39
C ALA A 86 12.43 1.75 -5.88
N ASP A 87 11.80 0.99 -6.79
CA ASP A 87 11.04 -0.21 -6.44
C ASP A 87 11.97 -1.43 -6.33
N TRP A 88 13.01 -1.49 -7.16
CA TRP A 88 14.12 -2.44 -7.07
C TRP A 88 14.88 -2.29 -5.76
N LYS A 89 15.30 -1.07 -5.40
CA LYS A 89 16.00 -0.77 -4.14
C LYS A 89 15.20 -1.26 -2.93
N ALA A 90 13.92 -0.92 -2.85
CA ALA A 90 13.04 -1.37 -1.77
C ALA A 90 12.83 -2.91 -1.74
N ALA A 91 13.00 -3.61 -2.85
CA ALA A 91 12.98 -5.08 -2.90
C ALA A 91 14.32 -5.68 -2.43
N VAL A 92 15.45 -5.10 -2.84
CA VAL A 92 16.81 -5.47 -2.39
C VAL A 92 16.94 -5.28 -0.87
N GLU A 93 16.54 -4.12 -0.35
CA GLU A 93 16.59 -3.79 1.08
C GLU A 93 15.78 -4.78 1.93
N ARG A 94 14.51 -5.04 1.58
CA ARG A 94 13.68 -6.03 2.30
C ARG A 94 14.22 -7.45 2.18
N LYS A 95 14.80 -7.82 1.04
CA LYS A 95 15.41 -9.15 0.86
C LYS A 95 16.65 -9.28 1.75
N MET A 96 17.47 -8.24 1.89
CA MET A 96 18.59 -8.23 2.84
C MET A 96 18.12 -8.30 4.30
N GLU A 97 17.07 -7.56 4.67
CA GLU A 97 16.50 -7.55 6.02
C GLU A 97 15.93 -8.92 6.42
N LEU A 98 15.04 -9.48 5.59
CA LEU A 98 14.32 -10.72 5.90
C LEU A 98 15.15 -11.99 5.70
N ASN A 99 16.25 -11.91 4.94
CA ASN A 99 17.22 -12.99 4.76
C ASN A 99 18.62 -12.61 5.31
N ALA A 100 18.71 -11.74 6.32
CA ALA A 100 19.97 -11.19 6.84
C ALA A 100 21.06 -12.23 7.22
N TYR A 101 20.66 -13.44 7.60
CA TYR A 101 21.58 -14.57 7.85
C TYR A 101 22.44 -14.96 6.63
N PHE A 102 21.95 -14.73 5.40
CA PHE A 102 22.71 -14.94 4.17
C PHE A 102 23.62 -13.76 3.81
N PHE A 103 23.57 -12.66 4.58
CA PHE A 103 24.22 -11.38 4.30
C PHE A 103 25.01 -10.88 5.53
N PRO A 104 25.97 -11.69 6.05
CA PRO A 104 26.62 -11.45 7.34
C PRO A 104 27.48 -10.19 7.38
N ASP A 105 28.03 -9.77 6.24
CA ASP A 105 28.91 -8.61 6.10
C ASP A 105 28.62 -7.82 4.80
N GLU A 106 29.20 -6.63 4.68
CA GLU A 106 29.01 -5.76 3.51
C GLU A 106 29.62 -6.34 2.22
N PHE A 107 30.69 -7.13 2.29
CA PHE A 107 31.30 -7.73 1.09
C PHE A 107 30.38 -8.78 0.46
N ALA A 108 29.76 -9.64 1.28
CA ALA A 108 28.72 -10.59 0.84
C ALA A 108 27.50 -9.87 0.22
N ARG A 109 27.10 -8.74 0.81
CA ARG A 109 25.99 -7.90 0.33
C ARG A 109 26.29 -7.23 -1.01
N ILE A 110 27.46 -6.60 -1.13
CA ILE A 110 27.97 -5.98 -2.37
C ILE A 110 28.07 -7.03 -3.48
N THR A 111 28.68 -8.19 -3.17
CA THR A 111 28.83 -9.31 -4.12
C THR A 111 27.48 -9.80 -4.62
N TRP A 112 26.48 -9.96 -3.74
CA TRP A 112 25.13 -10.36 -4.16
C TRP A 112 24.41 -9.28 -4.98
N ILE A 113 24.48 -8.00 -4.58
CA ILE A 113 23.91 -6.89 -5.37
C ILE A 113 24.53 -6.83 -6.78
N ALA A 114 25.83 -7.07 -6.93
CA ALA A 114 26.47 -7.11 -8.24
C ALA A 114 25.88 -8.18 -9.18
N THR A 115 25.30 -9.27 -8.65
CA THR A 115 24.58 -10.27 -9.47
C THR A 115 23.16 -9.82 -9.88
N LEU A 116 22.62 -8.80 -9.23
CA LEU A 116 21.29 -8.22 -9.50
C LEU A 116 21.37 -6.96 -10.39
N ILE A 117 22.51 -6.72 -11.03
CA ILE A 117 22.78 -5.53 -11.84
C ILE A 117 23.37 -5.95 -13.19
N LYS A 118 22.88 -5.34 -14.27
CA LYS A 118 23.27 -5.61 -15.65
C LYS A 118 23.18 -4.35 -16.50
N GLY A 119 23.62 -4.43 -17.75
CA GLY A 119 23.45 -3.36 -18.74
C GLY A 119 23.97 -2.01 -18.23
N GLN A 120 23.15 -0.97 -18.37
CA GLN A 120 23.56 0.41 -18.04
C GLN A 120 23.88 0.60 -16.55
N ALA A 121 23.13 -0.05 -15.65
CA ALA A 121 23.39 0.00 -14.22
C ALA A 121 24.69 -0.72 -13.84
N HIS A 122 25.13 -1.71 -14.63
CA HIS A 122 26.46 -2.31 -14.48
C HIS A 122 27.56 -1.35 -14.98
N GLU A 123 27.35 -0.68 -16.12
CA GLU A 123 28.29 0.32 -16.65
C GLU A 123 28.56 1.47 -15.65
N VAL A 124 27.54 1.90 -14.90
CA VAL A 124 27.67 2.91 -13.82
C VAL A 124 28.57 2.43 -12.67
N LEU A 125 28.56 1.14 -12.33
CA LEU A 125 29.29 0.61 -11.17
C LEU A 125 30.62 -0.07 -11.53
N ALA A 126 30.82 -0.50 -12.78
CA ALA A 126 32.00 -1.22 -13.22
C ALA A 126 33.35 -0.54 -12.85
N PRO A 127 33.51 0.80 -12.91
CA PRO A 127 34.74 1.47 -12.48
C PRO A 127 35.06 1.32 -10.98
N TYR A 128 34.04 1.10 -10.15
CA TYR A 128 34.14 1.00 -8.69
C TYR A 128 34.12 -0.47 -8.19
N LEU A 129 33.64 -1.40 -9.03
CA LEU A 129 33.70 -2.84 -8.79
C LEU A 129 35.02 -3.46 -9.29
N ALA A 130 35.70 -2.80 -10.23
CA ALA A 130 37.09 -3.09 -10.55
C ALA A 130 37.98 -2.65 -9.38
N LYS A 131 38.94 -3.50 -8.97
CA LYS A 131 39.88 -3.17 -7.89
C LYS A 131 40.92 -2.14 -8.37
N GLN A 132 40.60 -0.87 -8.21
CA GLN A 132 41.54 0.24 -8.17
C GLN A 132 41.40 0.95 -6.81
N ASP A 133 42.54 1.23 -6.16
CA ASP A 133 42.58 1.49 -4.72
C ASP A 133 41.83 2.75 -4.26
N ASP A 134 41.64 3.72 -5.17
CA ASP A 134 40.95 5.00 -4.89
C ASP A 134 39.42 4.97 -5.11
N LEU A 135 38.85 3.90 -5.69
CA LEU A 135 37.43 3.83 -6.11
C LEU A 135 36.63 2.68 -5.47
N GLU A 136 37.15 2.06 -4.42
CA GLU A 136 36.54 0.87 -3.78
C GLU A 136 35.14 1.14 -3.17
N ILE A 137 34.13 0.39 -3.62
CA ILE A 137 32.84 0.30 -2.91
C ILE A 137 33.02 -0.49 -1.61
N ARG A 138 32.73 0.15 -0.47
CA ARG A 138 32.83 -0.45 0.87
C ARG A 138 31.49 -0.71 1.55
N SER A 139 30.39 -0.27 0.93
CA SER A 139 29.03 -0.49 1.46
C SER A 139 27.96 -0.56 0.37
N VAL A 140 26.86 -1.24 0.70
CA VAL A 140 25.59 -1.20 -0.05
C VAL A 140 25.06 0.23 -0.20
N GLY A 141 25.28 1.08 0.82
CA GLY A 141 24.88 2.49 0.79
C GLY A 141 25.48 3.23 -0.41
N GLN A 142 26.78 3.06 -0.66
CA GLN A 142 27.46 3.67 -1.80
C GLN A 142 26.93 3.15 -3.15
N ILE A 143 26.57 1.86 -3.27
CA ILE A 143 25.90 1.35 -4.49
C ILE A 143 24.57 2.08 -4.71
N PHE A 144 23.77 2.24 -3.66
CA PHE A 144 22.51 2.96 -3.75
C PHE A 144 22.69 4.45 -4.03
N GLU A 145 23.73 5.10 -3.52
CA GLU A 145 24.03 6.51 -3.83
C GLU A 145 24.49 6.69 -5.28
N LEU A 146 25.38 5.84 -5.79
CA LEU A 146 25.85 5.87 -7.18
C LEU A 146 24.70 5.62 -8.16
N LEU A 147 23.95 4.52 -8.01
CA LEU A 147 22.79 4.23 -8.85
C LEU A 147 21.68 5.28 -8.67
N GLY A 148 21.49 5.79 -7.45
CA GLY A 148 20.53 6.85 -7.15
C GLY A 148 20.87 8.17 -7.84
N SER A 149 22.15 8.51 -7.98
CA SER A 149 22.59 9.71 -8.71
C SER A 149 22.19 9.71 -10.20
N VAL A 150 22.01 8.51 -10.79
CA VAL A 150 21.63 8.31 -12.19
C VAL A 150 20.12 8.05 -12.34
N TYR A 151 19.52 7.27 -11.45
CA TYR A 151 18.16 6.74 -11.60
C TYR A 151 17.14 7.22 -10.55
N ASP A 152 17.56 7.69 -9.37
CA ASP A 152 16.65 8.34 -8.41
C ASP A 152 16.57 9.84 -8.72
N ASN A 153 15.81 10.15 -9.76
CA ASN A 153 15.66 11.53 -10.19
C ASN A 153 15.02 12.35 -9.06
N LYS A 154 15.77 13.28 -8.46
CA LYS A 154 15.28 14.18 -7.40
C LYS A 154 14.06 15.00 -7.83
N SER A 155 13.82 15.12 -9.14
CA SER A 155 12.54 15.55 -9.71
C SER A 155 11.34 14.80 -9.12
N HIS A 156 11.40 13.50 -8.84
CA HIS A 156 10.23 12.66 -8.49
C HIS A 156 9.31 13.23 -7.40
N LYS A 157 9.83 13.92 -6.37
CA LYS A 157 9.01 14.63 -5.38
C LYS A 157 8.35 15.89 -5.97
N TRP A 158 9.11 16.70 -6.72
CA TRP A 158 8.62 17.88 -7.43
C TRP A 158 7.61 17.50 -8.54
N GLU A 159 7.89 16.49 -9.33
CA GLU A 159 7.04 15.92 -10.37
C GLU A 159 5.75 15.31 -9.79
N ALA A 160 5.83 14.60 -8.66
CA ALA A 160 4.65 14.15 -7.94
C ALA A 160 3.84 15.34 -7.43
N ARG A 161 4.50 16.42 -7.00
CA ARG A 161 3.84 17.66 -6.57
C ARG A 161 3.18 18.40 -7.74
N GLN A 162 3.84 18.59 -8.89
CA GLN A 162 3.25 19.16 -10.11
C GLN A 162 2.02 18.35 -10.59
N ARG A 163 2.12 17.02 -10.57
CA ARG A 163 0.98 16.13 -10.90
C ARG A 163 -0.12 16.17 -9.84
N LEU A 164 0.19 16.41 -8.57
CA LEU A 164 -0.79 16.59 -7.49
C LEU A 164 -1.48 17.97 -7.54
N ASP A 165 -0.73 19.03 -7.82
CA ASP A 165 -1.24 20.40 -7.90
C ASP A 165 -2.23 20.52 -9.07
N SER A 166 -1.90 19.91 -10.22
CA SER A 166 -2.78 19.80 -11.40
C SER A 166 -3.91 18.76 -11.27
N LEU A 167 -3.81 17.78 -10.36
CA LEU A 167 -4.86 16.79 -10.12
C LEU A 167 -6.17 17.46 -9.67
N LYS A 168 -7.27 17.15 -10.36
CA LYS A 168 -8.65 17.48 -9.98
C LYS A 168 -9.55 16.31 -10.34
N MET A 169 -10.58 16.08 -9.53
CA MET A 169 -11.56 15.01 -9.76
C MET A 169 -12.42 15.34 -10.98
N LYS A 170 -12.56 14.38 -11.91
CA LYS A 170 -13.41 14.56 -13.09
C LYS A 170 -14.88 14.40 -12.75
N GLN A 171 -15.75 15.04 -13.54
CA GLN A 171 -17.20 14.80 -13.44
C GLN A 171 -17.50 13.35 -13.79
N GLY A 172 -18.28 12.66 -12.96
CA GLY A 172 -18.60 11.24 -13.11
C GLY A 172 -17.49 10.26 -12.69
N GLU A 173 -16.33 10.73 -12.20
CA GLU A 173 -15.29 9.86 -11.65
C GLU A 173 -15.72 9.29 -10.28
N SER A 174 -15.33 8.05 -9.96
CA SER A 174 -15.54 7.49 -8.63
C SER A 174 -14.65 8.17 -7.60
N PHE A 175 -15.19 8.47 -6.41
CA PHE A 175 -14.37 8.99 -5.31
C PHE A 175 -13.24 8.02 -4.93
N ILE A 176 -13.49 6.71 -5.00
CA ILE A 176 -12.51 5.68 -4.63
C ILE A 176 -11.32 5.70 -5.60
N ASP A 177 -11.58 5.71 -6.91
CA ASP A 177 -10.53 5.79 -7.95
C ASP A 177 -9.75 7.11 -7.88
N PHE A 178 -10.46 8.21 -7.62
CA PHE A 178 -9.85 9.52 -7.45
C PHE A 178 -8.95 9.57 -6.20
N ALA A 179 -9.44 9.06 -5.07
CA ALA A 179 -8.69 8.99 -3.82
C ALA A 179 -7.44 8.12 -3.97
N ALA A 180 -7.50 6.98 -4.66
CA ALA A 180 -6.32 6.14 -4.92
C ALA A 180 -5.22 6.90 -5.71
N LYS A 181 -5.60 7.67 -6.74
CA LYS A 181 -4.69 8.54 -7.50
C LYS A 181 -4.11 9.66 -6.62
N PHE A 182 -4.95 10.32 -5.83
CA PHE A 182 -4.54 11.37 -4.90
C PHE A 182 -3.54 10.84 -3.86
N VAL A 183 -3.84 9.73 -3.18
CA VAL A 183 -2.97 9.14 -2.14
C VAL A 183 -1.62 8.74 -2.70
N THR A 184 -1.60 8.18 -3.92
CA THR A 184 -0.36 7.81 -4.62
C THR A 184 0.52 9.04 -4.86
N LEU A 185 -0.05 10.14 -5.32
CA LEU A 185 0.68 11.37 -5.61
C LEU A 185 1.07 12.15 -4.35
N ALA A 186 0.15 12.30 -3.38
CA ALA A 186 0.40 13.00 -2.11
C ALA A 186 1.44 12.29 -1.24
N THR A 187 1.51 10.97 -1.28
CA THR A 187 2.56 10.19 -0.61
C THR A 187 3.91 10.37 -1.29
N LYS A 188 3.97 10.33 -2.63
CA LYS A 188 5.21 10.58 -3.40
C LYS A 188 5.72 12.02 -3.27
N ALA A 189 4.80 12.99 -3.15
CA ALA A 189 5.11 14.39 -2.89
C ALA A 189 5.41 14.71 -1.41
N GLY A 190 5.23 13.74 -0.49
CA GLY A 190 5.60 13.88 0.92
C GLY A 190 4.69 14.76 1.77
N LEU A 191 3.40 14.93 1.42
CA LEU A 191 2.47 15.75 2.21
C LEU A 191 2.18 15.12 3.58
N HIS A 192 1.97 15.97 4.60
CA HIS A 192 1.46 15.56 5.92
C HIS A 192 -0.08 15.47 5.92
N ASP A 193 -0.67 14.74 6.87
CA ASP A 193 -2.10 14.42 6.89
C ASP A 193 -3.03 15.64 6.83
N ARG A 194 -2.71 16.73 7.55
CA ARG A 194 -3.48 17.98 7.49
C ARG A 194 -3.51 18.57 6.08
N ASP A 195 -2.35 18.63 5.41
CA ASP A 195 -2.25 19.08 4.02
C ASP A 195 -2.99 18.14 3.07
N ARG A 196 -2.94 16.82 3.31
CA ARG A 196 -3.63 15.82 2.50
C ARG A 196 -5.15 15.99 2.56
N ILE A 197 -5.73 16.25 3.74
CA ILE A 197 -7.18 16.46 3.86
C ILE A 197 -7.59 17.75 3.12
N THR A 198 -6.89 18.85 3.40
CA THR A 198 -7.14 20.15 2.78
C THR A 198 -6.97 20.12 1.25
N GLU A 199 -5.91 19.50 0.73
CA GLU A 199 -5.71 19.36 -0.72
C GLU A 199 -6.67 18.36 -1.37
N LEU A 200 -7.04 17.26 -0.69
CA LEU A 200 -8.04 16.33 -1.22
C LEU A 200 -9.38 17.05 -1.40
N HIS A 201 -9.86 17.72 -0.34
CA HIS A 201 -11.16 18.39 -0.33
C HIS A 201 -11.27 19.50 -1.39
N LYS A 202 -10.21 20.32 -1.57
CA LYS A 202 -10.14 21.33 -2.64
C LYS A 202 -10.33 20.75 -4.05
N LYS A 203 -9.84 19.52 -4.29
CA LYS A 203 -9.76 18.89 -5.62
C LYS A 203 -11.00 18.05 -5.98
N LEU A 204 -11.95 17.89 -5.05
CA LEU A 204 -13.23 17.20 -5.28
C LEU A 204 -14.15 17.94 -6.26
N THR A 205 -15.03 17.20 -6.93
CA THR A 205 -16.16 17.78 -7.67
C THR A 205 -17.17 18.43 -6.71
N GLY A 206 -17.86 19.48 -7.16
CA GLY A 206 -18.75 20.29 -6.31
C GLY A 206 -19.81 19.47 -5.55
N ARG A 207 -20.41 18.46 -6.18
CA ARG A 207 -21.41 17.58 -5.53
C ARG A 207 -20.83 16.83 -4.33
N ILE A 208 -19.67 16.18 -4.52
CA ILE A 208 -19.04 15.36 -3.47
C ILE A 208 -18.45 16.26 -2.38
N ARG A 209 -17.92 17.43 -2.75
CA ARG A 209 -17.41 18.44 -1.82
C ARG A 209 -18.50 18.99 -0.89
N LEU A 210 -19.65 19.40 -1.44
CA LEU A 210 -20.79 19.87 -0.65
C LEU A 210 -21.34 18.76 0.25
N ASN A 211 -21.48 17.54 -0.27
CA ASN A 211 -21.96 16.37 0.47
C ASN A 211 -20.98 15.84 1.53
N SER A 212 -19.84 16.50 1.75
CA SER A 212 -18.83 16.16 2.76
C SER A 212 -18.33 17.36 3.56
N GLN A 213 -19.01 18.50 3.44
CA GLN A 213 -18.66 19.73 4.14
C GLN A 213 -18.64 19.53 5.67
N ASP A 214 -19.58 18.74 6.22
CA ASP A 214 -19.67 18.39 7.64
C ASP A 214 -18.48 17.53 8.14
N ILE A 215 -17.96 16.66 7.27
CA ILE A 215 -16.75 15.86 7.54
C ILE A 215 -15.50 16.75 7.48
N TYR A 216 -15.48 17.73 6.57
CA TYR A 216 -14.36 18.66 6.39
C TYR A 216 -14.27 19.73 7.49
N GLU A 217 -15.40 20.22 8.02
CA GLU A 217 -15.41 21.19 9.11
C GLU A 217 -14.77 20.65 10.41
N ARG A 218 -14.71 19.33 10.57
CA ARG A 218 -14.05 18.65 11.70
C ARG A 218 -12.67 18.06 11.36
N TYR A 219 -12.05 18.49 10.25
CA TYR A 219 -10.80 17.88 9.75
C TYR A 219 -9.62 17.93 10.73
N GLU A 220 -9.57 18.90 11.64
CA GLU A 220 -8.47 19.04 12.60
C GLU A 220 -8.44 17.93 13.67
N GLU A 221 -9.56 17.22 13.85
CA GLU A 221 -9.69 16.07 14.75
C GLU A 221 -9.30 14.73 14.09
N LEU A 222 -8.98 14.73 12.79
CA LEU A 222 -8.91 13.52 11.96
C LEU A 222 -7.53 13.30 11.36
N THR A 223 -7.07 12.04 11.41
CA THR A 223 -6.05 11.57 10.46
C THR A 223 -6.62 11.55 9.05
N PHE A 224 -5.75 11.62 8.05
CA PHE A 224 -6.15 11.56 6.65
C PHE A 224 -6.85 10.24 6.30
N ALA A 225 -6.48 9.13 6.96
CA ALA A 225 -7.17 7.85 6.85
C ALA A 225 -8.63 7.96 7.34
N GLN A 226 -8.86 8.46 8.56
CA GLN A 226 -10.22 8.64 9.10
C GLN A 226 -11.08 9.57 8.24
N TYR A 227 -10.50 10.65 7.70
CA TYR A 227 -11.19 11.52 6.75
C TYR A 227 -11.58 10.76 5.47
N ARG A 228 -10.63 10.09 4.82
CA ARG A 228 -10.86 9.27 3.61
C ARG A 228 -11.93 8.20 3.83
N ASP A 229 -11.96 7.58 5.00
CA ASP A 229 -12.86 6.45 5.26
C ASP A 229 -14.30 6.93 5.51
N ARG A 230 -14.48 8.05 6.24
CA ARG A 230 -15.77 8.76 6.33
C ARG A 230 -16.26 9.25 4.96
N MET A 231 -15.37 9.82 4.15
CA MET A 231 -15.67 10.23 2.77
C MET A 231 -16.14 9.04 1.91
N THR A 232 -15.48 7.87 2.05
CA THR A 232 -15.81 6.66 1.30
C THR A 232 -17.18 6.12 1.69
N ALA A 233 -17.47 6.03 3.00
CA ALA A 233 -18.76 5.60 3.50
C ALA A 233 -19.91 6.50 2.99
N ARG A 234 -19.76 7.83 3.07
CA ARG A 234 -20.78 8.76 2.55
C ARG A 234 -20.91 8.73 1.03
N TYR A 235 -19.82 8.50 0.30
CA TYR A 235 -19.88 8.32 -1.16
C TYR A 235 -20.68 7.06 -1.54
N LEU A 236 -20.43 5.92 -0.88
CA LEU A 236 -21.14 4.67 -1.15
C LEU A 236 -22.64 4.79 -0.88
N VAL A 237 -23.03 5.30 0.29
CA VAL A 237 -24.46 5.55 0.62
C VAL A 237 -25.14 6.45 -0.43
N GLN A 238 -24.42 7.41 -1.02
CA GLN A 238 -24.96 8.22 -2.13
C GLN A 238 -25.06 7.44 -3.46
N VAL A 239 -24.14 6.51 -3.75
CA VAL A 239 -24.25 5.64 -4.94
C VAL A 239 -25.47 4.74 -4.78
N ASP A 240 -25.57 3.98 -3.70
CA ASP A 240 -26.64 3.02 -3.46
C ASP A 240 -28.03 3.69 -3.55
N ALA A 241 -28.20 4.85 -2.91
CA ALA A 241 -29.43 5.64 -2.99
C ALA A 241 -29.73 6.19 -4.40
N LEU A 242 -28.71 6.46 -5.21
CA LEU A 242 -28.87 6.85 -6.62
C LEU A 242 -29.09 5.65 -7.56
N GLU A 243 -28.87 4.41 -7.12
CA GLU A 243 -29.13 3.22 -7.93
C GLU A 243 -30.54 2.70 -7.69
N GLY A 244 -31.00 2.61 -6.43
CA GLY A 244 -32.41 2.32 -6.11
C GLY A 244 -33.39 3.30 -6.77
N LEU A 245 -33.05 4.60 -6.78
CA LEU A 245 -33.83 5.63 -7.49
C LEU A 245 -33.83 5.50 -9.04
N LYS A 246 -32.93 4.70 -9.63
CA LYS A 246 -33.02 4.30 -11.06
C LYS A 246 -33.96 3.13 -11.21
N GLU A 247 -33.85 2.11 -10.36
CA GLU A 247 -34.67 0.90 -10.38
C GLU A 247 -36.15 1.26 -10.19
N ASP A 248 -36.49 2.05 -9.16
CA ASP A 248 -37.83 2.62 -8.94
C ASP A 248 -38.35 3.34 -10.20
N ARG A 249 -37.50 4.14 -10.83
CA ARG A 249 -37.86 4.93 -12.02
C ARG A 249 -38.03 4.06 -13.27
N GLU A 250 -37.31 2.95 -13.36
CA GLU A 250 -37.43 1.99 -14.46
C GLU A 250 -38.68 1.13 -14.32
N GLU A 251 -39.03 0.69 -13.10
CA GLU A 251 -40.30 0.02 -12.81
C GLU A 251 -41.51 0.95 -13.02
N VAL A 252 -41.42 2.22 -12.60
CA VAL A 252 -42.42 3.25 -12.92
C VAL A 252 -42.49 3.55 -14.43
N ALA A 253 -41.43 3.28 -15.21
CA ALA A 253 -41.47 3.37 -16.67
C ALA A 253 -42.11 2.13 -17.31
N LYS A 254 -41.79 0.91 -16.83
CA LYS A 254 -42.38 -0.37 -17.29
C LYS A 254 -43.88 -0.47 -17.02
N THR A 255 -44.33 0.04 -15.88
CA THR A 255 -45.74 0.06 -15.47
C THR A 255 -46.56 1.21 -16.11
N ARG A 256 -45.91 2.12 -16.86
CA ARG A 256 -46.59 3.26 -17.48
C ARG A 256 -47.34 2.84 -18.74
N ILE A 257 -48.63 2.58 -18.59
CA ILE A 257 -49.58 2.34 -19.71
C ILE A 257 -49.32 3.37 -20.82
N PRO A 258 -49.18 2.95 -22.10
CA PRO A 258 -49.01 3.88 -23.22
C PRO A 258 -50.11 4.93 -23.20
N THR A 259 -49.71 6.21 -23.17
CA THR A 259 -50.69 7.31 -23.22
C THR A 259 -51.45 7.19 -24.55
N PRO A 260 -52.79 7.07 -24.55
CA PRO A 260 -53.53 6.88 -25.78
C PRO A 260 -53.26 8.05 -26.72
N ASP A 261 -53.05 7.74 -28.00
CA ASP A 261 -52.64 8.72 -29.00
C ASP A 261 -53.62 9.91 -29.01
N ARG A 262 -53.08 11.13 -29.08
CA ARG A 262 -53.84 12.38 -29.21
C ARG A 262 -54.73 12.40 -30.46
N GLY A 263 -54.47 11.53 -31.44
CA GLY A 263 -55.40 11.25 -32.53
C GLY A 263 -56.75 10.66 -32.08
N ILE A 264 -56.77 9.74 -31.10
CA ILE A 264 -57.97 9.01 -30.67
C ILE A 264 -58.93 9.90 -29.86
N ILE A 265 -58.38 10.75 -28.98
CA ILE A 265 -59.17 11.68 -28.16
C ILE A 265 -59.99 12.64 -29.03
N ARG A 266 -59.53 12.93 -30.26
CA ARG A 266 -60.19 13.82 -31.20
C ARG A 266 -61.39 13.20 -31.95
N LEU A 267 -61.56 11.88 -31.90
CA LEU A 267 -62.61 11.13 -32.60
C LEU A 267 -63.87 10.90 -31.74
N LEU A 268 -63.71 10.79 -30.42
CA LEU A 268 -64.84 10.63 -29.49
C LEU A 268 -65.56 11.95 -29.20
N ALA A 269 -64.86 13.09 -29.29
CA ALA A 269 -65.45 14.42 -29.13
C ALA A 269 -66.34 14.88 -30.31
N THR A 270 -66.42 14.10 -31.39
CA THR A 270 -67.17 14.42 -32.62
C THR A 270 -68.41 13.54 -32.85
N LEU A 271 -68.71 12.60 -31.95
CA LEU A 271 -69.83 11.65 -32.09
C LEU A 271 -71.01 11.88 -31.14
N ASP A 272 -70.94 12.92 -30.29
CA ASP A 272 -71.98 13.30 -29.31
C ASP A 272 -72.70 14.62 -29.68
N SER A 273 -72.66 14.99 -30.98
CA SER A 273 -73.14 16.30 -31.48
C SER A 273 -73.82 16.22 -32.84
N ALA A 274 -74.35 15.06 -33.23
CA ALA A 274 -75.14 14.89 -34.44
C ALA A 274 -76.39 14.05 -34.15
N ASP A 275 -77.50 14.42 -34.79
CA ASP A 275 -78.79 13.72 -34.83
C ASP A 275 -79.65 13.67 -33.54
N TYR A 276 -79.87 14.86 -32.96
CA TYR A 276 -81.15 15.19 -32.31
C TYR A 276 -81.86 16.35 -33.04
N HIS A 277 -82.41 16.07 -34.22
CA HIS A 277 -83.37 16.95 -34.89
C HIS A 277 -84.71 16.24 -35.08
N VAL A 278 -85.68 16.60 -34.23
CA VAL A 278 -87.07 16.15 -34.31
C VAL A 278 -87.76 16.87 -35.47
N ALA A 279 -88.47 16.12 -36.32
CA ALA A 279 -89.37 16.67 -37.33
C ALA A 279 -90.70 17.11 -36.71
N VAL A 280 -91.31 18.14 -37.31
CA VAL A 280 -92.60 18.75 -36.91
C VAL A 280 -93.78 17.91 -37.37
#